data_AF-A0A7D5QJT0-F1
#
_entry.id   AF-A0A7D5QJT0-F1
#
_cell.length_a   1.000
_cell.length_b   1.000
_cell.length_c   1.000
_cell.angle_alpha   90.00
_cell.angle_beta   90.00
_cell.angle_gamma   90.00
#
_symmetry.space_group_name_H-M   'P 1'
#
loop_
_entity.id
_entity.type
_entity.pdbx_description
1 polymer ?
#
loop_
_entity_poly.entity_id
_entity_poly.type
_entity_poly.pdbx_seq_one_letter_code
_entity_poly.pdbx_strand_id
1 'polypeptide(L)'
;MRNVLFIASIAFLFISVLYFLNKNKSDKKVDLINKSGEIERPLERYSIENLAKTNIPEGKIIIKEKIEEKETFDSYIFEFQFNPNLDQKTIKKTSGLINIPKGKSTFPLVIMIRGYVDPKIYKTGTGSKNMSYFLAEKGFITIAPDFLGYADSDREAENIFESRFQTYTTILSLIKSVEDIEKWEGKIFLSGDIQTEGR
;
A
#
# COMPACT_ATOMS: atom_id res chain seq x y z
N MET A 1 72.06 32.58 37.93
CA MET A 1 70.78 31.96 38.35
C MET A 1 69.58 32.37 37.48
N ARG A 2 69.43 33.65 37.11
CA ARG A 2 68.29 34.15 36.29
C ARG A 2 68.12 33.46 34.92
N ASN A 3 69.22 33.14 34.22
CA ASN A 3 69.15 32.50 32.90
C ASN A 3 68.78 31.01 32.96
N VAL A 4 69.12 30.32 34.05
CA VAL A 4 68.79 28.90 34.26
C VAL A 4 67.29 28.73 34.56
N LEU A 5 66.71 29.65 35.35
CA LEU A 5 65.26 29.70 35.61
C LEU A 5 64.45 30.00 34.35
N PHE A 6 64.97 30.83 33.44
CA PHE A 6 64.32 31.16 32.18
C PHE A 6 64.30 29.97 31.20
N ILE A 7 65.42 29.24 31.10
CA ILE A 7 65.50 28.03 30.27
C ILE A 7 64.58 26.92 30.81
N ALA A 8 64.49 26.79 32.14
CA ALA A 8 63.60 25.81 32.78
C ALA A 8 62.11 26.12 32.52
N SER A 9 61.70 27.41 32.47
CA SER A 9 60.31 27.76 32.19
C SER A 9 59.92 27.47 30.74
N ILE A 10 60.84 27.72 29.79
CA ILE A 10 60.64 27.40 28.37
C ILE A 10 60.53 25.90 28.17
N ALA A 11 61.38 25.10 28.82
CA ALA A 11 61.31 23.65 28.75
C ALA A 11 59.98 23.12 29.30
N PHE A 12 59.48 23.70 30.40
CA PHE A 12 58.20 23.31 30.99
C PHE A 12 57.01 23.65 30.08
N LEU A 13 57.04 24.81 29.44
CA LEU A 13 56.06 25.21 28.41
C LEU A 13 56.09 24.27 27.21
N PHE A 14 57.28 23.86 26.76
CA PHE A 14 57.41 22.94 25.64
C PHE A 14 56.86 21.54 25.97
N ILE A 15 57.13 21.05 27.19
CA ILE A 15 56.62 19.78 27.68
C ILE A 15 55.10 19.83 27.85
N SER A 16 54.53 20.93 28.35
CA SER A 16 53.08 21.07 28.51
C SER A 16 52.37 21.13 27.16
N VAL A 17 52.94 21.82 26.17
CA VAL A 17 52.43 21.87 24.80
C VAL A 17 52.53 20.49 24.14
N LEU A 18 53.65 19.78 24.28
CA LEU A 18 53.80 18.40 23.79
C LEU A 18 52.80 17.45 24.44
N TYR A 19 52.57 17.57 25.75
CA TYR A 19 51.58 16.78 26.47
C TYR A 19 50.15 17.08 25.97
N PHE A 20 49.82 18.35 25.71
CA PHE A 20 48.51 18.74 25.17
C PHE A 20 48.30 18.25 23.74
N LEU A 21 49.33 18.34 22.88
CA LEU A 21 49.31 17.83 21.51
C LEU A 21 49.17 16.31 21.47
N ASN A 22 49.80 15.59 22.40
CA ASN A 22 49.68 14.14 22.49
C ASN A 22 48.32 13.71 23.05
N LYS A 23 47.76 14.46 24.03
CA LYS A 23 46.41 14.23 24.56
C LYS A 23 45.32 14.45 23.50
N ASN A 24 45.49 15.44 22.61
CA ASN A 24 44.57 15.70 21.50
C ASN A 24 44.71 14.71 20.32
N LYS A 25 45.75 13.88 20.31
CA LYS A 25 45.92 12.77 19.36
C LYS A 25 45.29 11.45 19.84
N SER A 26 44.66 11.44 21.02
CA SER A 26 43.88 10.30 21.51
C SER A 26 42.60 10.15 20.68
N ASP A 27 42.70 9.33 19.63
CA ASP A 27 41.62 8.58 18.98
C ASP A 27 40.23 9.24 18.97
N LYS A 28 40.05 10.26 18.13
CA LYS A 28 38.77 10.35 17.41
C LYS A 28 38.79 9.33 16.29
N LYS A 29 38.72 8.04 16.64
CA LYS A 29 38.13 7.05 15.74
C LYS A 29 36.68 7.49 15.57
N VAL A 30 36.38 8.12 14.44
CA VAL A 30 34.99 8.30 14.03
C VAL A 30 34.48 6.89 13.83
N ASP A 31 33.68 6.43 14.79
CA ASP A 31 33.09 5.10 14.80
C ASP A 31 31.99 5.07 13.74
N LEU A 32 32.38 5.04 12.46
CA LEU A 32 31.49 4.99 11.30
C LEU A 32 30.79 3.64 11.16
N ILE A 33 31.14 2.65 12.01
CA ILE A 33 30.75 1.24 11.84
C ILE A 33 29.72 0.79 12.88
N ASN A 34 29.58 1.47 14.03
CA ASN A 34 28.74 0.98 15.15
C ASN A 34 27.39 1.70 15.33
N LYS A 35 26.88 2.36 14.29
CA LYS A 35 25.50 2.88 14.29
C LYS A 35 24.63 2.23 13.22
N SER A 36 24.76 0.91 13.04
CA SER A 36 23.64 0.15 12.49
C SER A 36 22.61 -0.06 13.61
N GLY A 37 21.90 1.01 13.98
CA GLY A 37 20.56 0.79 14.54
C GLY A 37 19.79 -0.05 13.51
N GLU A 38 18.97 -0.99 13.97
CA GLU A 38 18.07 -1.70 13.06
C GLU A 38 17.36 -0.66 12.19
N ILE A 39 17.61 -0.68 10.88
CA ILE A 39 16.93 0.21 9.96
C ILE A 39 15.48 -0.24 10.00
N GLU A 40 14.58 0.60 10.51
CA GLU A 40 13.15 0.29 10.48
C GLU A 40 12.72 0.10 9.01
N ARG A 41 12.10 -1.05 8.73
CA ARG A 41 11.57 -1.39 7.40
C ARG A 41 10.05 -1.55 7.47
N PRO A 42 9.30 -0.49 7.81
CA PRO A 42 7.85 -0.59 8.00
C PRO A 42 7.12 -1.10 6.76
N LEU A 43 7.67 -0.88 5.56
CA LEU A 43 7.09 -1.32 4.30
C LEU A 43 7.44 -2.77 3.91
N GLU A 44 8.39 -3.42 4.58
CA GLU A 44 8.84 -4.79 4.25
C GLU A 44 7.71 -5.81 4.39
N ARG A 45 6.73 -5.52 5.25
CA ARG A 45 5.48 -6.29 5.37
C ARG A 45 4.69 -6.43 4.08
N TYR A 46 4.82 -5.49 3.14
CA TYR A 46 4.13 -5.51 1.86
C TYR A 46 4.93 -6.21 0.76
N SER A 47 6.12 -6.72 1.07
CA SER A 47 6.87 -7.58 0.14
C SER A 47 6.07 -8.84 -0.20
N ILE A 48 6.28 -9.38 -1.39
CA ILE A 48 5.61 -10.60 -1.85
C ILE A 48 5.89 -11.75 -0.87
N GLU A 49 7.13 -11.87 -0.40
CA GLU A 49 7.57 -12.91 0.52
C GLU A 49 6.84 -12.85 1.86
N ASN A 50 6.57 -11.64 2.38
CA ASN A 50 5.85 -11.47 3.62
C ASN A 50 4.34 -11.59 3.43
N LEU A 51 3.77 -11.02 2.35
CA LEU A 51 2.36 -11.17 2.03
C LEU A 51 1.98 -12.65 1.83
N ALA A 52 2.83 -13.44 1.17
CA ALA A 52 2.60 -14.87 0.95
C ALA A 52 2.52 -15.69 2.25
N LYS A 53 3.13 -15.21 3.33
CA LYS A 53 3.11 -15.86 4.66
C LYS A 53 2.10 -15.22 5.61
N THR A 54 1.53 -14.08 5.24
CA THR A 54 0.63 -13.34 6.12
C THR A 54 -0.78 -13.93 6.03
N ASN A 55 -1.42 -14.13 7.19
CA ASN A 55 -2.84 -14.39 7.22
C ASN A 55 -3.60 -13.09 6.89
N ILE A 56 -3.99 -12.92 5.63
CA ILE A 56 -4.70 -11.74 5.16
C ILE A 56 -6.10 -11.72 5.80
N PRO A 57 -6.45 -10.68 6.58
CA PRO A 57 -7.78 -10.56 7.14
C PRO A 57 -8.84 -10.40 6.05
N GLU A 58 -9.95 -11.11 6.23
CA GLU A 58 -11.19 -10.86 5.51
C GLU A 58 -11.67 -9.43 5.79
N GLY A 59 -12.28 -8.85 4.77
CA GLY A 59 -13.03 -7.62 4.87
C GLY A 59 -14.52 -7.89 4.79
N LYS A 60 -15.30 -6.81 4.76
CA LYS A 60 -16.75 -6.86 4.68
C LYS A 60 -17.21 -6.14 3.42
N ILE A 61 -17.86 -6.86 2.52
CA ILE A 61 -18.48 -6.31 1.30
C ILE A 61 -19.93 -5.96 1.63
N ILE A 62 -20.34 -4.74 1.31
CA ILE A 62 -21.70 -4.24 1.51
C ILE A 62 -22.19 -3.68 0.18
N ILE A 63 -23.16 -4.33 -0.45
CA ILE A 63 -23.82 -3.80 -1.64
C ILE A 63 -24.73 -2.65 -1.21
N LYS A 64 -24.57 -1.49 -1.85
CA LYS A 64 -25.26 -0.23 -1.51
C LYS A 64 -26.36 0.02 -2.55
N GLU A 65 -26.24 1.11 -3.29
CA GLU A 65 -27.24 1.55 -4.24
C GLU A 65 -27.11 0.83 -5.59
N LYS A 66 -28.26 0.54 -6.21
CA LYS A 66 -28.34 0.15 -7.61
C LYS A 66 -28.21 1.42 -8.45
N ILE A 67 -27.20 1.48 -9.32
CA ILE A 67 -26.94 2.66 -10.17
C ILE A 67 -27.39 2.47 -11.61
N GLU A 68 -27.51 1.22 -12.06
CA GLU A 68 -27.90 0.92 -13.42
C GLU A 68 -28.58 -0.45 -13.48
N GLU A 69 -29.67 -0.52 -14.26
CA GLU A 69 -30.38 -1.76 -14.54
C GLU A 69 -30.30 -2.04 -16.04
N LYS A 70 -29.71 -3.18 -16.41
CA LYS A 70 -29.62 -3.66 -17.79
C LYS A 70 -30.52 -4.87 -17.98
N GLU A 71 -30.70 -5.29 -19.23
CA GLU A 71 -31.48 -6.49 -19.56
C GLU A 71 -30.86 -7.75 -18.95
N THR A 72 -29.53 -7.86 -18.95
CA THR A 72 -28.78 -9.07 -18.59
C THR A 72 -28.07 -9.00 -17.23
N PHE A 73 -27.87 -7.81 -16.65
CA PHE A 73 -27.21 -7.63 -15.36
C PHE A 73 -27.70 -6.37 -14.65
N ASP A 74 -27.46 -6.28 -13.34
CA ASP A 74 -27.66 -5.06 -12.55
C ASP A 74 -26.31 -4.54 -12.05
N SER A 75 -26.14 -3.23 -11.99
CA SER A 75 -24.94 -2.55 -11.50
C SER A 75 -25.22 -1.86 -10.16
N TYR A 76 -24.31 -2.03 -9.20
CA TYR A 76 -24.41 -1.46 -7.87
C TYR A 76 -23.10 -0.81 -7.45
N ILE A 77 -23.20 0.21 -6.59
CA ILE A 77 -22.05 0.61 -5.77
C ILE A 77 -21.91 -0.39 -4.64
N PHE A 78 -20.70 -0.82 -4.36
CA PHE A 78 -20.38 -1.54 -3.13
C PHE A 78 -19.43 -0.73 -2.26
N GLU A 79 -19.52 -1.01 -0.97
CA GLU A 79 -18.59 -0.56 0.05
C GLU A 79 -17.79 -1.77 0.54
N PHE A 80 -16.47 -1.64 0.65
CA PHE A 80 -15.59 -2.66 1.17
C PHE A 80 -14.76 -2.15 2.33
N GLN A 81 -15.01 -2.72 3.52
CA GLN A 81 -14.31 -2.40 4.75
C GLN A 81 -13.23 -3.46 5.01
N PHE A 82 -11.97 -3.06 5.15
CA PHE A 82 -10.85 -3.99 5.26
C PHE A 82 -9.68 -3.39 6.04
N ASN A 83 -8.68 -4.20 6.34
CA ASN A 83 -7.46 -3.76 7.01
C ASN A 83 -6.31 -3.57 5.99
N PRO A 84 -6.12 -2.36 5.44
CA PRO A 84 -5.09 -2.11 4.42
C PRO A 84 -3.67 -2.22 4.98
N ASN A 85 -3.55 -1.98 6.29
CA ASN A 85 -2.28 -1.96 6.98
C ASN A 85 -2.01 -3.31 7.62
N LEU A 86 -2.63 -4.45 7.27
CA LEU A 86 -2.43 -5.78 7.88
C LEU A 86 -2.11 -5.82 9.40
N ASP A 87 -2.62 -4.87 10.19
CA ASP A 87 -2.23 -4.59 11.58
C ASP A 87 -3.33 -5.00 12.57
N GLN A 88 -4.48 -5.45 12.03
CA GLN A 88 -5.72 -5.80 12.72
C GLN A 88 -6.35 -4.65 13.54
N LYS A 89 -5.84 -3.42 13.40
CA LYS A 89 -6.28 -2.23 14.14
C LYS A 89 -6.94 -1.21 13.24
N THR A 90 -6.34 -0.95 12.08
CA THR A 90 -6.79 0.08 11.16
C THR A 90 -7.76 -0.51 10.14
N ILE A 91 -9.06 -0.24 10.29
CA ILE A 91 -10.04 -0.52 9.24
C ILE A 91 -10.26 0.72 8.39
N LYS A 92 -10.18 0.56 7.08
CA LYS A 92 -10.55 1.58 6.09
C LYS A 92 -11.63 1.04 5.17
N LYS A 93 -12.29 1.97 4.51
CA LYS A 93 -13.30 1.74 3.50
C LYS A 93 -12.82 2.12 2.11
N THR A 94 -13.14 1.31 1.12
CA THR A 94 -13.15 1.72 -0.30
C THR A 94 -14.52 1.49 -0.93
N SER A 95 -14.93 2.37 -1.82
CA SER A 95 -16.09 2.17 -2.70
C SER A 95 -15.70 1.33 -3.93
N GLY A 96 -16.68 0.95 -4.73
CA GLY A 96 -16.42 0.35 -6.03
C GLY A 96 -17.68 0.00 -6.79
N LEU A 97 -17.51 -0.51 -8.01
CA LEU A 97 -18.58 -0.96 -8.89
C LEU A 97 -18.68 -2.49 -8.86
N ILE A 98 -19.86 -3.03 -8.59
CA ILE A 98 -20.16 -4.45 -8.76
C ILE A 98 -21.30 -4.65 -9.77
N ASN A 99 -21.11 -5.57 -10.71
CA ASN A 99 -22.13 -5.97 -11.67
C ASN A 99 -22.51 -7.42 -11.42
N ILE A 100 -23.81 -7.68 -11.30
CA ILE A 100 -24.36 -9.01 -10.98
C ILE A 100 -25.28 -9.44 -12.13
N PRO A 101 -24.94 -10.51 -12.86
CA PRO A 101 -25.81 -11.04 -13.90
C PRO A 101 -27.18 -11.47 -13.37
N LYS A 102 -28.21 -11.24 -14.19
CA LYS A 102 -29.59 -11.66 -13.91
C LYS A 102 -29.74 -13.16 -14.21
N GLY A 103 -30.72 -13.79 -13.55
CA GLY A 103 -30.98 -15.22 -13.65
C GLY A 103 -30.86 -15.95 -12.32
N LYS A 104 -31.21 -17.25 -12.33
CA LYS A 104 -31.19 -18.12 -11.13
C LYS A 104 -29.89 -18.89 -10.94
N SER A 105 -28.97 -18.80 -11.89
CA SER A 105 -27.67 -19.48 -11.83
C SER A 105 -26.70 -18.75 -10.92
N THR A 106 -25.66 -19.47 -10.50
CA THR A 106 -24.42 -18.88 -9.98
C THR A 106 -23.49 -18.53 -11.13
N PHE A 107 -22.52 -17.64 -10.87
CA PHE A 107 -21.65 -17.07 -11.88
C PHE A 107 -20.19 -17.03 -11.40
N PRO A 108 -19.22 -17.21 -12.30
CA PRO A 108 -17.82 -16.89 -12.02
C PRO A 108 -17.65 -15.40 -11.73
N LEU A 109 -16.65 -15.05 -10.93
CA LEU A 109 -16.35 -13.67 -10.56
C LEU A 109 -15.03 -13.20 -11.16
N VAL A 110 -15.00 -11.97 -11.65
CA VAL A 110 -13.79 -11.28 -12.11
C VAL A 110 -13.55 -10.05 -11.24
N ILE A 111 -12.40 -10.00 -10.58
CA ILE A 111 -11.93 -8.79 -9.91
C ILE A 111 -11.23 -7.92 -10.96
N MET A 112 -11.72 -6.69 -11.08
CA MET A 112 -11.29 -5.73 -12.09
C MET A 112 -10.34 -4.71 -11.46
N ILE A 113 -9.08 -4.75 -11.87
CA ILE A 113 -8.01 -3.91 -11.36
C ILE A 113 -7.74 -2.79 -12.37
N ARG A 114 -8.23 -1.59 -12.08
CA ARG A 114 -8.04 -0.44 -12.97
C ARG A 114 -6.57 0.01 -13.02
N GLY A 115 -6.22 0.65 -14.13
CA GLY A 115 -5.01 1.47 -14.24
C GLY A 115 -5.11 2.77 -13.43
N TYR A 116 -4.07 3.60 -13.55
CA TYR A 116 -4.07 4.95 -12.97
C TYR A 116 -5.17 5.81 -13.60
N VAL A 117 -5.78 6.70 -12.82
CA VAL A 117 -6.69 7.73 -13.32
C VAL A 117 -6.44 8.96 -12.43
N ASP A 118 -6.47 10.17 -12.98
CA ASP A 118 -6.36 11.37 -12.15
C ASP A 118 -7.55 11.41 -11.15
N PRO A 119 -7.30 11.43 -9.82
CA PRO A 119 -8.36 11.46 -8.81
C PRO A 119 -9.36 12.61 -8.99
N LYS A 120 -8.95 13.74 -9.58
CA LYS A 120 -9.81 14.91 -9.79
C LYS A 120 -10.95 14.67 -10.77
N ILE A 121 -10.76 13.74 -11.70
CA ILE A 121 -11.77 13.40 -12.72
C ILE A 121 -12.38 12.01 -12.49
N TYR A 122 -11.90 11.30 -11.47
CA TYR A 122 -12.31 9.93 -11.21
C TYR A 122 -13.77 9.86 -10.74
N LYS A 123 -14.45 8.80 -11.20
CA LYS A 123 -15.77 8.37 -10.76
C LYS A 123 -15.75 6.86 -10.63
N THR A 124 -16.60 6.30 -9.79
CA THR A 124 -16.63 4.85 -9.56
C THR A 124 -16.77 4.07 -10.86
N GLY A 125 -15.87 3.07 -11.04
CA GLY A 125 -15.77 2.25 -12.24
C GLY A 125 -15.01 2.87 -13.42
N THR A 126 -14.55 4.12 -13.33
CA THR A 126 -13.71 4.72 -14.39
C THR A 126 -12.44 3.89 -14.59
N GLY A 127 -12.16 3.55 -15.84
CA GLY A 127 -11.00 2.72 -16.21
C GLY A 127 -11.25 1.21 -16.23
N SER A 128 -12.41 0.72 -15.77
CA SER A 128 -12.78 -0.70 -15.88
C SER A 128 -14.19 -0.94 -16.43
N LYS A 129 -15.06 0.09 -16.41
CA LYS A 129 -16.50 -0.01 -16.72
C LYS A 129 -16.84 -0.79 -17.99
N ASN A 130 -16.18 -0.48 -19.11
CA ASN A 130 -16.51 -1.10 -20.40
C ASN A 130 -16.26 -2.62 -20.38
N MET A 131 -15.10 -3.05 -19.88
CA MET A 131 -14.77 -4.46 -19.76
C MET A 131 -15.66 -5.14 -18.70
N SER A 132 -15.91 -4.47 -17.58
CA SER A 132 -16.81 -4.97 -16.53
C SER A 132 -18.22 -5.24 -17.08
N TYR A 133 -18.74 -4.36 -17.94
CA TYR A 133 -20.07 -4.51 -18.54
C TYR A 133 -20.10 -5.64 -19.56
N PHE A 134 -19.10 -5.69 -20.44
CA PHE A 134 -18.96 -6.77 -21.41
C PHE A 134 -18.93 -8.15 -20.73
N LEU A 135 -18.16 -8.31 -19.65
CA LEU A 135 -18.10 -9.56 -18.89
C LEU A 135 -19.41 -9.87 -18.17
N ALA A 136 -20.07 -8.85 -17.59
CA ALA A 136 -21.37 -9.02 -16.94
C ALA A 136 -22.46 -9.49 -17.90
N GLU A 137 -22.50 -8.96 -19.13
CA GLU A 137 -23.38 -9.42 -20.20
C GLU A 137 -23.14 -10.88 -20.60
N LYS A 138 -21.93 -11.42 -20.34
CA LYS A 138 -21.56 -12.82 -20.61
C LYS A 138 -21.70 -13.73 -19.39
N GLY A 139 -22.31 -13.26 -18.30
CA GLY A 139 -22.57 -14.08 -17.12
C GLY A 139 -21.39 -14.17 -16.17
N PHE A 140 -20.57 -13.13 -16.07
CA PHE A 140 -19.57 -12.99 -15.00
C PHE A 140 -20.02 -11.95 -13.99
N ILE A 141 -19.92 -12.23 -12.71
CA ILE A 141 -19.93 -11.17 -11.70
C ILE A 141 -18.63 -10.38 -11.89
N THR A 142 -18.71 -9.06 -11.93
CA THR A 142 -17.50 -8.23 -11.96
C THR A 142 -17.48 -7.31 -10.76
N ILE A 143 -16.34 -7.23 -10.08
CA ILE A 143 -16.16 -6.35 -8.92
C ILE A 143 -14.90 -5.49 -9.12
N ALA A 144 -15.07 -4.18 -9.10
CA ALA A 144 -14.03 -3.19 -9.37
C ALA A 144 -13.88 -2.24 -8.18
N PRO A 145 -12.92 -2.44 -7.27
CA PRO A 145 -12.68 -1.50 -6.18
C PRO A 145 -12.11 -0.18 -6.72
N ASP A 146 -12.55 0.92 -6.15
CA ASP A 146 -12.04 2.25 -6.49
C ASP A 146 -10.62 2.48 -5.96
N PHE A 147 -10.22 1.73 -4.92
CA PHE A 147 -9.02 1.92 -4.09
C PHE A 147 -9.08 3.16 -3.20
N LEU A 148 -8.27 3.13 -2.13
CA LEU A 148 -8.13 4.26 -1.20
C LEU A 148 -7.66 5.52 -1.96
N GLY A 149 -8.20 6.67 -1.59
CA GLY A 149 -7.93 7.96 -2.24
C GLY A 149 -8.82 8.28 -3.44
N TYR A 150 -9.74 7.39 -3.83
CA TYR A 150 -10.58 7.55 -5.01
C TYR A 150 -12.08 7.47 -4.69
N ALA A 151 -12.88 8.27 -5.40
CA ALA A 151 -14.33 8.37 -5.23
C ALA A 151 -14.72 8.51 -3.75
N ASP A 152 -15.63 7.67 -3.25
CA ASP A 152 -16.12 7.71 -1.87
C ASP A 152 -15.27 6.85 -0.90
N SER A 153 -14.05 6.49 -1.31
CA SER A 153 -13.10 5.74 -0.49
C SER A 153 -12.38 6.62 0.52
N ASP A 154 -11.96 6.03 1.63
CA ASP A 154 -11.11 6.70 2.60
C ASP A 154 -9.78 7.13 1.96
N ARG A 155 -9.14 8.15 2.54
CA ARG A 155 -7.81 8.60 2.11
C ARG A 155 -6.78 7.47 2.20
N GLU A 156 -5.89 7.42 1.22
CA GLU A 156 -4.73 6.54 1.22
C GLU A 156 -3.70 6.90 2.31
N ALA A 157 -2.67 6.07 2.47
CA ALA A 157 -1.53 6.41 3.32
C ALA A 157 -0.81 7.68 2.84
N GLU A 158 -0.27 8.47 3.78
CA GLU A 158 0.51 9.67 3.45
C GLU A 158 1.83 9.33 2.74
N ASN A 159 2.39 8.14 3.04
CA ASN A 159 3.58 7.65 2.36
C ASN A 159 3.20 7.13 0.96
N ILE A 160 3.84 7.69 -0.06
CA ILE A 160 3.55 7.36 -1.47
C ILE A 160 3.86 5.91 -1.87
N PHE A 161 4.78 5.24 -1.18
CA PHE A 161 5.05 3.83 -1.42
C PHE A 161 4.02 2.95 -0.72
N GLU A 162 3.69 3.29 0.52
CA GLU A 162 2.64 2.58 1.26
C GLU A 162 1.29 2.67 0.56
N SER A 163 0.90 3.83 0.04
CA SER A 163 -0.36 3.99 -0.70
C SER A 163 -0.42 3.07 -1.93
N ARG A 164 0.70 2.91 -2.65
CA ARG A 164 0.80 1.95 -3.77
C ARG A 164 0.68 0.51 -3.28
N PHE A 165 1.34 0.16 -2.18
CA PHE A 165 1.32 -1.20 -1.64
C PHE A 165 -0.03 -1.58 -1.02
N GLN A 166 -0.78 -0.61 -0.50
CA GLN A 166 -2.13 -0.84 0.01
C GLN A 166 -3.08 -1.35 -1.09
N THR A 167 -2.81 -1.06 -2.38
CA THR A 167 -3.59 -1.67 -3.48
C THR A 167 -3.50 -3.19 -3.49
N TYR A 168 -2.34 -3.77 -3.14
CA TYR A 168 -2.17 -5.22 -3.04
C TYR A 168 -3.02 -5.78 -1.91
N THR A 169 -3.00 -5.13 -0.75
CA THR A 169 -3.81 -5.56 0.40
C THR A 169 -5.30 -5.42 0.15
N THR A 170 -5.75 -4.39 -0.60
CA THR A 170 -7.15 -4.27 -1.04
C THR A 170 -7.55 -5.50 -1.84
N ILE A 171 -6.76 -5.90 -2.85
CA ILE A 171 -7.08 -7.05 -3.70
C ILE A 171 -7.00 -8.37 -2.93
N LEU A 172 -5.97 -8.57 -2.11
CA LEU A 172 -5.83 -9.78 -1.32
C LEU A 172 -6.97 -9.95 -0.31
N SER A 173 -7.34 -8.89 0.42
CA SER A 173 -8.49 -8.92 1.32
C SER A 173 -9.79 -9.11 0.53
N LEU A 174 -9.94 -8.49 -0.65
CA LEU A 174 -11.14 -8.66 -1.47
C LEU A 174 -11.29 -10.12 -1.93
N ILE A 175 -10.22 -10.76 -2.41
CA ILE A 175 -10.19 -12.19 -2.76
C ILE A 175 -10.64 -13.05 -1.57
N LYS A 176 -10.22 -12.70 -0.35
CA LYS A 176 -10.62 -13.42 0.87
C LYS A 176 -12.10 -13.21 1.23
N SER A 177 -12.72 -12.15 0.73
CA SER A 177 -14.06 -11.72 1.16
C SER A 177 -15.16 -11.99 0.13
N VAL A 178 -14.84 -12.57 -1.03
CA VAL A 178 -15.85 -12.79 -2.08
C VAL A 178 -16.87 -13.88 -1.75
N GLU A 179 -16.63 -14.68 -0.70
CA GLU A 179 -17.56 -15.75 -0.29
C GLU A 179 -18.94 -15.19 0.10
N ASP A 180 -19.00 -13.93 0.55
CA ASP A 180 -20.23 -13.23 0.91
C ASP A 180 -21.03 -12.72 -0.30
N ILE A 181 -20.50 -12.84 -1.52
CA ILE A 181 -21.17 -12.35 -2.73
C ILE A 181 -22.23 -13.35 -3.19
N GLU A 182 -23.49 -12.92 -3.15
CA GLU A 182 -24.60 -13.72 -3.66
C GLU A 182 -24.38 -14.15 -5.11
N LYS A 183 -24.78 -15.40 -5.41
CA LYS A 183 -24.64 -16.05 -6.73
C LYS A 183 -23.20 -16.27 -7.20
N TRP A 184 -22.17 -16.11 -6.37
CA TRP A 184 -20.83 -16.53 -6.75
C TRP A 184 -20.70 -18.07 -6.80
N GLU A 185 -20.04 -18.61 -7.83
CA GLU A 185 -19.92 -20.07 -8.04
C GLU A 185 -18.62 -20.70 -7.50
N GLY A 186 -17.80 -19.95 -6.77
CA GLY A 186 -16.52 -20.44 -6.25
C GLY A 186 -15.32 -20.27 -7.20
N LYS A 187 -15.48 -19.60 -8.35
CA LYS A 187 -14.39 -19.31 -9.29
C LYS A 187 -14.05 -17.82 -9.34
N ILE A 188 -12.77 -17.48 -9.26
CA ILE A 188 -12.26 -16.11 -9.29
C ILE A 188 -11.26 -15.98 -10.44
N PHE A 189 -11.40 -14.90 -11.19
CA PHE A 189 -10.44 -14.42 -12.17
C PHE A 189 -9.98 -13.01 -11.79
N LEU A 190 -8.77 -12.64 -12.21
CA LEU A 190 -8.26 -11.27 -12.09
C LEU A 190 -8.10 -10.70 -13.49
N SER A 191 -8.59 -9.49 -13.72
CA SER A 191 -8.37 -8.73 -14.96
C SER A 191 -7.83 -7.37 -14.60
N GLY A 192 -6.84 -6.88 -15.34
CA GLY A 192 -6.30 -5.55 -15.13
C GLY A 192 -5.94 -4.87 -16.42
N ASP A 193 -6.13 -3.55 -16.45
CA ASP A 193 -5.79 -2.73 -17.60
C ASP A 193 -4.45 -2.01 -17.35
N ILE A 194 -3.51 -2.20 -18.27
CA ILE A 194 -2.28 -1.43 -18.31
C ILE A 194 -2.59 -0.18 -19.12
N GLN A 195 -2.57 0.98 -18.47
CA GLN A 195 -2.63 2.22 -19.20
C GLN A 195 -1.30 2.42 -19.93
N THR A 196 -1.30 2.19 -21.23
CA THR A 196 -0.24 2.68 -22.09
C THR A 196 -0.43 4.19 -22.19
N GLU A 197 0.54 4.97 -21.70
CA GLU A 197 0.57 6.41 -21.98
C GLU A 197 0.45 6.59 -23.50
N GLY A 198 -0.64 7.22 -23.94
CA GLY A 198 -0.78 7.65 -25.32
C GLY A 198 0.35 8.62 -25.61
N ARG A 199 1.18 8.28 -26.60
CA ARG A 199 1.96 9.28 -27.34
C ARG A 199 1.03 10.13 -28.18
#